data_AF-A0A8J7E585-F1
#
_entry.id   AF-A0A8J7E585-F1
#
_cell.length_a   1.000
_cell.length_b   1.000
_cell.length_c   1.000
_cell.angle_alpha   90.00
_cell.angle_beta   90.00
_cell.angle_gamma   90.00
#
_symmetry.space_group_name_H-M   'P 1'
#
loop_
_entity.id
_entity.type
_entity.pdbx_description
1 polymer ?
#
loop_
_entity_poly.entity_id
_entity_poly.type
_entity_poly.pdbx_seq_one_letter_code
_entity_poly.pdbx_strand_id
1 'polypeptide(L)'
;MDERRLAEQFAQTGNLMDLCASEAWLWESAQVEVDCGGNVEAGLALRDYVARLGSPTIEQLQMVKLQSILFTELRAWMESWQLGLSFEATYTEARRLIRHHLQHLSPEQQIWAKSLLTVTEEDLASDQGLSRSRAIAMLSNLLTQDDWQILANTAAQGMAAGVLQMQQLDVVSAKAS
;
A
#
# COMPACT_ATOMS: atom_id res chain seq x y z
N MET A 1 -6.43 -1.11 -26.64
CA MET A 1 -7.71 -0.64 -26.05
C MET A 1 -8.70 -0.48 -27.19
N ASP A 2 -9.82 -1.20 -27.16
CA ASP A 2 -10.84 -1.12 -28.21
C ASP A 2 -11.88 -0.04 -27.87
N GLU A 3 -11.76 1.12 -28.54
CA GLU A 3 -12.60 2.30 -28.32
C GLU A 3 -14.10 2.03 -28.55
N ARG A 4 -14.44 1.04 -29.39
CA ARG A 4 -15.83 0.67 -29.67
C ARG A 4 -16.52 0.10 -28.44
N ARG A 5 -15.81 -0.75 -27.69
CA ARG A 5 -16.34 -1.47 -26.54
C ARG A 5 -16.52 -0.54 -25.33
N LEU A 6 -15.65 0.45 -25.18
CA LEU A 6 -15.79 1.52 -24.18
C LEU A 6 -17.03 2.39 -24.47
N ALA A 7 -17.25 2.75 -25.74
CA ALA A 7 -18.42 3.52 -26.15
C ALA A 7 -19.73 2.74 -25.94
N GLU A 8 -19.75 1.43 -26.20
CA GLU A 8 -20.91 0.56 -25.96
C GLU A 8 -21.23 0.41 -24.47
N GLN A 9 -20.21 0.22 -23.63
CA GLN A 9 -20.40 0.10 -22.17
C GLN A 9 -20.90 1.41 -21.55
N PHE A 10 -20.29 2.55 -21.95
CA PHE A 10 -20.73 3.86 -21.51
C PHE A 10 -22.17 4.16 -21.96
N ALA A 11 -22.55 3.74 -23.16
CA ALA A 11 -23.93 3.89 -23.64
C ALA A 11 -24.93 3.01 -22.87
N GLN A 12 -24.50 1.88 -22.30
CA GLN A 12 -25.37 0.97 -21.55
C GLN A 12 -25.55 1.37 -20.09
N THR A 13 -24.47 1.72 -19.39
CA THR A 13 -24.51 1.94 -17.94
C THR A 13 -24.23 3.38 -17.52
N GLY A 14 -23.79 4.23 -18.45
CA GLY A 14 -23.33 5.59 -18.16
C GLY A 14 -22.03 5.63 -17.35
N ASN A 15 -21.44 4.47 -17.02
CA ASN A 15 -20.28 4.36 -16.15
C ASN A 15 -19.25 3.39 -16.75
N LEU A 16 -18.11 3.94 -17.16
CA LEU A 16 -17.00 3.16 -17.68
C LEU A 16 -16.37 2.23 -16.63
N MET A 17 -16.55 2.53 -15.33
CA MET A 17 -15.96 1.75 -14.23
C MET A 17 -16.62 0.38 -14.02
N ASP A 18 -17.78 0.12 -14.64
CA ASP A 18 -18.42 -1.19 -14.57
C ASP A 18 -17.59 -2.28 -15.29
N LEU A 19 -16.70 -1.87 -16.21
CA LEU A 19 -15.72 -2.77 -16.83
C LEU A 19 -14.69 -3.28 -15.82
N CYS A 20 -14.30 -2.47 -14.84
CA CYS A 20 -13.36 -2.87 -13.79
C CYS A 20 -13.94 -3.90 -12.82
N ALA A 21 -15.27 -4.05 -12.78
CA ALA A 21 -15.97 -5.10 -12.05
C ALA A 21 -16.23 -6.36 -12.91
N SER A 22 -15.94 -6.31 -14.21
CA SER A 22 -16.10 -7.43 -15.13
C SER A 22 -14.87 -8.34 -15.12
N GLU A 23 -15.07 -9.58 -14.68
CA GLU A 23 -14.02 -10.60 -14.65
C GLU A 23 -13.38 -10.82 -16.03
N ALA A 24 -14.20 -10.85 -17.08
CA ALA A 24 -13.72 -11.01 -18.46
C ALA A 24 -12.79 -9.87 -18.90
N TRP A 25 -13.07 -8.64 -18.44
CA TRP A 25 -12.27 -7.46 -18.77
C TRP A 25 -10.95 -7.44 -18.01
N LEU A 26 -10.94 -7.85 -16.74
CA LEU A 26 -9.73 -7.95 -15.93
C LEU A 26 -8.75 -9.00 -16.47
N TRP A 27 -9.25 -10.10 -17.02
CA TRP A 27 -8.41 -11.11 -17.68
C TRP A 27 -7.82 -10.61 -19.00
N GLU A 28 -8.62 -9.89 -19.79
CA GLU A 28 -8.17 -9.32 -21.07
C GLU A 28 -7.13 -8.21 -20.86
N SER A 29 -7.31 -7.33 -19.87
CA SER A 29 -6.33 -6.28 -19.56
C SER A 29 -5.02 -6.84 -19.03
N ALA A 30 -5.06 -7.85 -18.16
CA ALA A 30 -3.88 -8.54 -17.67
C ALA A 30 -3.10 -9.24 -18.81
N GLN A 31 -3.79 -9.79 -19.81
CA GLN A 31 -3.15 -10.41 -20.97
C GLN A 31 -2.49 -9.35 -21.88
N VAL A 32 -3.14 -8.21 -22.09
CA VAL A 32 -2.59 -7.10 -22.90
C VAL A 32 -1.32 -6.51 -22.26
N GLU A 33 -1.23 -6.44 -20.92
CA GLU A 33 -0.02 -6.00 -20.22
C GLU A 33 1.17 -6.95 -20.45
N VAL A 34 0.93 -8.26 -20.48
CA VAL A 34 1.94 -9.28 -20.81
C VAL A 34 2.38 -9.14 -22.27
N ASP A 35 1.43 -8.93 -23.18
CA ASP A 35 1.70 -8.85 -24.61
C ASP A 35 2.42 -7.55 -25.03
N CYS A 36 2.22 -6.46 -24.28
CA CYS A 36 2.83 -5.16 -24.55
C CYS A 36 4.15 -4.90 -23.79
N GLY A 37 4.59 -5.81 -22.91
CA GLY A 37 5.86 -5.70 -22.19
C GLY A 37 5.98 -4.48 -21.28
N GLY A 38 4.86 -3.84 -20.92
CA GLY A 38 4.81 -2.63 -20.11
C GLY A 38 4.51 -2.94 -18.64
N ASN A 39 5.37 -2.49 -17.74
CA ASN A 39 5.17 -2.59 -16.29
C ASN A 39 4.38 -1.36 -15.82
N VAL A 40 3.04 -1.41 -15.82
CA VAL A 40 2.23 -0.37 -15.19
C VAL A 40 2.30 -0.60 -13.69
N GLU A 41 3.32 -0.06 -13.04
CA GLU A 41 3.61 -0.20 -11.60
C GLU A 41 2.57 0.45 -10.66
N ALA A 42 1.41 0.87 -11.16
CA ALA A 42 0.31 1.37 -10.36
C ALA A 42 -0.41 0.20 -9.66
N GLY A 43 0.12 -0.23 -8.49
CA GLY A 43 -0.49 -1.24 -7.61
C GLY A 43 0.35 -2.51 -7.38
N LEU A 44 1.55 -2.57 -7.96
CA LEU A 44 2.32 -3.80 -8.17
C LEU A 44 3.23 -4.23 -6.99
N ALA A 45 3.05 -3.66 -5.79
CA ALA A 45 3.69 -4.21 -4.58
C ALA A 45 2.98 -5.49 -4.06
N LEU A 46 1.86 -5.87 -4.67
CA LEU A 46 0.98 -6.96 -4.22
C LEU A 46 0.79 -8.07 -5.29
N ARG A 47 1.42 -7.98 -6.46
CA ARG A 47 1.24 -8.96 -7.56
C ARG A 47 1.60 -10.39 -7.14
N ASP A 48 2.71 -10.55 -6.42
CA ASP A 48 3.13 -11.86 -5.90
C ASP A 48 2.22 -12.41 -4.80
N TYR A 49 1.46 -11.53 -4.12
CA TYR A 49 0.48 -11.92 -3.12
C TYR A 49 -0.83 -12.34 -3.77
N VAL A 50 -1.33 -11.57 -4.75
CA VAL A 50 -2.54 -11.88 -5.53
C VAL A 50 -2.36 -13.16 -6.35
N ALA A 51 -1.19 -13.35 -6.97
CA ALA A 51 -0.88 -14.57 -7.73
C ALA A 51 -0.88 -15.84 -6.87
N ARG A 52 -0.67 -15.72 -5.55
CA ARG A 52 -0.72 -16.85 -4.59
C ARG A 52 -2.13 -17.15 -4.08
N LEU A 53 -3.10 -16.26 -4.30
CA LEU A 53 -4.46 -16.38 -3.73
C LEU A 53 -5.43 -17.22 -4.58
N GLY A 54 -5.04 -17.67 -5.78
CA GLY A 54 -5.98 -18.36 -6.67
C GLY A 54 -7.12 -17.43 -7.11
N SER A 55 -8.38 -17.85 -6.94
CA SER A 55 -9.55 -16.96 -7.09
C SER A 55 -9.81 -16.22 -5.77
N PRO A 56 -9.41 -14.94 -5.63
CA PRO A 56 -9.51 -14.23 -4.37
C PRO A 56 -10.98 -13.95 -4.01
N THR A 57 -11.31 -14.04 -2.73
CA THR A 57 -12.63 -13.59 -2.25
C THR A 57 -12.72 -12.06 -2.31
N ILE A 58 -13.94 -11.53 -2.37
CA ILE A 58 -14.19 -10.08 -2.32
C ILE A 58 -13.54 -9.46 -1.06
N GLU A 59 -13.58 -10.16 0.06
CA GLU A 59 -12.95 -9.74 1.32
C GLU A 59 -11.41 -9.66 1.21
N GLN A 60 -10.78 -10.58 0.50
CA GLN A 60 -9.34 -10.56 0.26
C GLN A 60 -8.95 -9.37 -0.62
N LEU A 61 -9.72 -9.08 -1.67
CA LEU A 61 -9.49 -7.91 -2.53
C LEU A 61 -9.68 -6.59 -1.76
N GLN A 62 -10.70 -6.52 -0.90
CA GLN A 62 -10.93 -5.39 0.00
C GLN A 62 -9.76 -5.18 0.98
N MET A 63 -9.22 -6.27 1.53
CA MET A 63 -8.07 -6.21 2.43
C MET A 63 -6.80 -5.71 1.71
N VAL A 64 -6.58 -6.15 0.47
CA VAL A 64 -5.47 -5.68 -0.39
C VAL A 64 -5.61 -4.19 -0.67
N LYS A 65 -6.82 -3.73 -1.05
CA LYS A 65 -7.10 -2.30 -1.29
C LYS A 65 -6.86 -1.45 -0.03
N LEU A 66 -7.34 -1.93 1.12
CA LEU A 66 -7.14 -1.25 2.41
C LEU A 66 -5.65 -1.13 2.74
N GLN A 67 -4.89 -2.21 2.61
CA GLN A 67 -3.44 -2.20 2.83
C GLN A 67 -2.72 -1.21 1.89
N SER A 68 -3.14 -1.13 0.62
CA SER A 68 -2.55 -0.19 -0.34
C SER A 68 -2.74 1.26 0.08
N ILE A 69 -3.95 1.64 0.51
CA ILE A 69 -4.24 2.99 1.00
C ILE A 69 -3.41 3.28 2.25
N LEU A 70 -3.45 2.38 3.23
CA LEU A 70 -2.76 2.56 4.50
C LEU A 70 -1.24 2.63 4.34
N PHE A 71 -0.63 1.81 3.48
CA PHE A 71 0.82 1.81 3.31
C PHE A 71 1.35 2.99 2.51
N THR A 72 0.53 3.55 1.61
CA THR A 72 0.84 4.79 0.90
C THR A 72 0.88 5.95 1.89
N GLU A 73 -0.16 6.10 2.71
CA GLU A 73 -0.23 7.17 3.69
C GLU A 73 0.76 6.97 4.85
N LEU A 74 1.02 5.72 5.25
CA LEU A 74 2.06 5.40 6.23
C LEU A 74 3.44 5.85 5.76
N ARG A 75 3.81 5.59 4.51
CA ARG A 75 5.11 6.00 3.97
C ARG A 75 5.24 7.52 4.01
N ALA A 76 4.25 8.23 3.47
CA ALA A 76 4.23 9.69 3.48
C ALA A 76 4.27 10.27 4.91
N TRP A 77 3.58 9.64 5.86
CA TRP A 77 3.61 10.05 7.25
C TRP A 77 4.99 9.83 7.89
N MET A 78 5.59 8.66 7.70
CA MET A 78 6.91 8.33 8.26
C MET A 78 8.05 9.14 7.63
N GLU A 79 7.90 9.60 6.39
CA GLU A 79 8.89 10.50 5.75
C GLU A 79 9.04 11.80 6.55
N SER A 80 7.98 12.25 7.24
CA SER A 80 8.05 13.41 8.14
C SER A 80 8.82 13.16 9.45
N TRP A 81 9.12 11.90 9.80
CA TRP A 81 9.75 11.54 11.08
C TRP A 81 11.28 11.65 11.07
N GLN A 82 11.88 12.01 9.92
CA GLN A 82 13.32 12.26 9.80
C GLN A 82 14.20 11.06 10.20
N LEU A 83 13.77 9.84 9.85
CA LEU A 83 14.45 8.59 10.26
C LEU A 83 15.79 8.33 9.54
N GLY A 84 16.06 9.01 8.42
CA GLY A 84 17.33 8.86 7.69
C GLY A 84 17.64 7.40 7.35
N LEU A 85 18.82 6.91 7.76
CA LEU A 85 19.29 5.55 7.48
C LEU A 85 18.42 4.44 8.06
N SER A 86 17.62 4.73 9.09
CA SER A 86 16.74 3.73 9.71
C SER A 86 15.36 3.65 9.06
N PHE A 87 15.08 4.49 8.04
CA PHE A 87 13.76 4.59 7.43
C PHE A 87 13.23 3.24 6.94
N GLU A 88 13.97 2.54 6.08
CA GLU A 88 13.48 1.29 5.47
C GLU A 88 13.28 0.16 6.49
N ALA A 89 14.16 0.04 7.48
CA ALA A 89 14.01 -0.93 8.56
C ALA A 89 12.76 -0.65 9.40
N THR A 90 12.56 0.62 9.78
CA THR A 90 11.41 1.05 10.58
C THR A 90 10.10 0.95 9.80
N TYR A 91 10.10 1.33 8.52
CA TYR A 91 8.94 1.23 7.64
C TYR A 91 8.53 -0.23 7.41
N THR A 92 9.50 -1.13 7.22
CA THR A 92 9.25 -2.57 7.11
C THR A 92 8.58 -3.12 8.36
N GLU A 93 9.07 -2.73 9.53
CA GLU A 93 8.51 -3.17 10.81
C GLU A 93 7.10 -2.60 11.02
N ALA A 94 6.87 -1.31 10.70
CA ALA A 94 5.55 -0.71 10.76
C ALA A 94 4.52 -1.45 9.89
N ARG A 95 4.89 -1.81 8.66
CA ARG A 95 4.02 -2.62 7.78
C ARG A 95 3.71 -3.99 8.37
N ARG A 96 4.68 -4.62 9.05
CA ARG A 96 4.48 -5.91 9.73
C ARG A 96 3.46 -5.79 10.86
N LEU A 97 3.61 -4.79 11.72
CA LEU A 97 2.70 -4.51 12.84
C LEU A 97 1.28 -4.19 12.36
N ILE A 98 1.15 -3.35 11.34
CA ILE A 98 -0.17 -2.99 10.78
C ILE A 98 -0.87 -4.22 10.19
N ARG A 99 -0.17 -5.09 9.44
CA ARG A 99 -0.78 -6.33 8.94
C ARG A 99 -1.29 -7.22 10.07
N HIS A 100 -0.51 -7.33 11.14
CA HIS A 100 -0.91 -8.11 12.31
C HIS A 100 -2.19 -7.54 12.96
N HIS A 101 -2.30 -6.22 13.10
CA HIS A 101 -3.51 -5.59 13.63
C HIS A 101 -4.71 -5.69 12.69
N LEU A 102 -4.50 -5.58 11.37
CA LEU A 102 -5.57 -5.73 10.37
C LEU A 102 -6.20 -7.14 10.36
N GLN A 103 -5.49 -8.16 10.84
CA GLN A 103 -6.03 -9.52 11.02
C GLN A 103 -6.95 -9.65 12.23
N HIS A 104 -6.91 -8.70 13.17
CA HIS A 104 -7.57 -8.77 14.47
C HIS A 104 -8.38 -7.50 14.77
N LEU A 105 -8.98 -6.90 13.74
CA LEU A 105 -9.74 -5.65 13.89
C LEU A 105 -10.96 -5.83 14.81
N SER A 106 -11.12 -4.89 15.75
CA SER A 106 -12.34 -4.77 16.54
C SER A 106 -13.55 -4.47 15.65
N PRO A 107 -14.79 -4.74 16.10
CA PRO A 107 -15.99 -4.42 15.31
C PRO A 107 -16.08 -2.95 14.88
N GLU A 108 -15.65 -2.03 15.75
CA GLU A 108 -15.57 -0.60 15.46
C GLU A 108 -14.53 -0.31 14.36
N GLN A 109 -13.35 -0.92 14.46
CA GLN A 109 -12.29 -0.78 13.46
C GLN A 109 -12.69 -1.41 12.11
N GLN A 110 -13.51 -2.45 12.09
CA GLN A 110 -14.04 -3.05 10.85
C GLN A 110 -15.02 -2.12 10.14
N ILE A 111 -15.91 -1.45 10.88
CA ILE A 111 -16.83 -0.45 10.32
C ILE A 111 -16.03 0.71 9.71
N TRP A 112 -15.00 1.15 10.43
CA TRP A 112 -14.11 2.19 9.96
C TRP A 112 -13.30 1.77 8.72
N ALA A 113 -12.74 0.56 8.70
CA ALA A 113 -12.01 0.03 7.55
C ALA A 113 -12.89 -0.04 6.29
N LYS A 114 -14.16 -0.42 6.45
CA LYS A 114 -15.16 -0.41 5.38
C LYS A 114 -15.45 1.01 4.88
N SER A 115 -15.53 2.00 5.77
CA SER A 115 -15.77 3.39 5.37
C SER A 115 -14.63 3.96 4.52
N LEU A 116 -13.39 3.56 4.80
CA LEU A 116 -12.23 3.94 3.98
C LEU A 116 -12.28 3.31 2.58
N LEU A 117 -12.83 2.10 2.47
CA LEU A 117 -12.96 1.39 1.19
C LEU A 117 -14.11 1.89 0.32
N THR A 118 -15.13 2.51 0.93
CA THR A 118 -16.29 3.11 0.25
C THR A 118 -16.04 4.51 -0.30
N VAL A 119 -14.94 5.16 0.07
CA VAL A 119 -14.54 6.43 -0.57
C VAL A 119 -14.17 6.13 -2.03
N THR A 120 -15.03 6.59 -2.94
CA THR A 120 -14.90 6.41 -4.39
C THR A 120 -13.86 7.36 -4.99
N GLU A 121 -13.31 7.02 -6.16
CA GLU A 121 -12.32 7.84 -6.88
C GLU A 121 -12.81 9.26 -7.21
N GLU A 122 -14.12 9.48 -7.28
CA GLU A 122 -14.72 10.80 -7.45
C GLU A 122 -14.52 11.72 -6.23
N ASP A 123 -14.47 11.17 -5.01
CA ASP A 123 -14.13 11.95 -3.80
C ASP A 123 -12.61 12.18 -3.69
N LEU A 124 -11.80 11.32 -4.31
CA LEU A 124 -10.34 11.41 -4.27
C LEU A 124 -9.77 12.57 -5.11
N ALA A 125 -10.55 13.31 -5.91
CA ALA A 125 -10.05 14.48 -6.62
C ALA A 125 -10.17 15.77 -5.80
N SER A 126 -11.22 15.91 -4.96
CA SER A 126 -11.41 17.08 -4.09
C SER A 126 -11.03 16.83 -2.63
N ASP A 127 -10.91 15.57 -2.20
CA ASP A 127 -10.87 15.19 -0.78
C ASP A 127 -9.62 14.41 -0.34
N GLN A 128 -8.53 14.47 -1.12
CA GLN A 128 -7.26 13.78 -0.81
C GLN A 128 -6.72 14.10 0.59
N GLY A 129 -6.91 15.35 1.05
CA GLY A 129 -6.50 15.78 2.39
C GLY A 129 -7.32 15.13 3.51
N LEU A 130 -8.63 14.95 3.32
CA LEU A 130 -9.48 14.27 4.31
C LEU A 130 -9.26 12.75 4.28
N SER A 131 -9.03 12.15 3.10
CA SER A 131 -8.68 10.73 2.98
C SER A 131 -7.35 10.41 3.68
N ARG A 132 -6.31 11.25 3.46
CA ARG A 132 -5.02 11.14 4.15
C ARG A 132 -5.14 11.29 5.66
N SER A 133 -5.82 12.33 6.14
CA SER A 133 -5.94 12.58 7.58
C SER A 133 -6.72 11.46 8.28
N ARG A 134 -7.75 10.90 7.64
CA ARG A 134 -8.45 9.70 8.14
C ARG A 134 -7.54 8.48 8.17
N ALA A 135 -6.82 8.19 7.08
CA ALA A 135 -5.88 7.07 7.03
C ALA A 135 -4.83 7.15 8.14
N ILE A 136 -4.23 8.32 8.36
CA ILE A 136 -3.27 8.54 9.45
C ILE A 136 -3.93 8.36 10.82
N ALA A 137 -5.15 8.85 11.02
CA ALA A 137 -5.87 8.67 12.28
C ALA A 137 -6.14 7.18 12.60
N MET A 138 -6.40 6.34 11.59
CA MET A 138 -6.50 4.90 11.82
C MET A 138 -5.14 4.29 12.09
N LEU A 139 -4.09 4.67 11.36
CA LEU A 139 -2.75 4.18 11.65
C LEU A 139 -2.37 4.46 13.11
N SER A 140 -2.67 5.67 13.63
CA SER A 140 -2.43 5.99 15.04
C SER A 140 -3.32 5.21 16.00
N ASN A 141 -4.56 4.90 15.64
CA ASN A 141 -5.49 4.14 16.48
C ASN A 141 -5.22 2.62 16.45
N LEU A 142 -4.61 2.11 15.39
CA LEU A 142 -4.22 0.70 15.27
C LEU A 142 -2.97 0.40 16.07
N LEU A 143 -2.00 1.32 16.07
CA LEU A 143 -0.73 1.13 16.76
C LEU A 143 -0.88 1.39 18.25
N THR A 144 -0.59 0.36 19.04
CA THR A 144 -0.55 0.42 20.50
C THR A 144 0.73 1.09 20.99
N GLN A 145 0.78 1.44 22.28
CA GLN A 145 2.01 1.97 22.89
C GLN A 145 3.20 1.02 22.74
N ASP A 146 2.97 -0.29 22.81
CA ASP A 146 4.02 -1.29 22.63
C ASP A 146 4.54 -1.29 21.18
N ASP A 147 3.67 -1.12 20.20
CA ASP A 147 4.06 -0.98 18.79
C ASP A 147 4.95 0.25 18.58
N TRP A 148 4.57 1.38 19.18
CA TRP A 148 5.38 2.60 19.15
C TRP A 148 6.77 2.38 19.76
N GLN A 149 6.85 1.63 20.86
CA GLN A 149 8.13 1.29 21.48
C GLN A 149 8.98 0.38 20.59
N ILE A 150 8.37 -0.59 19.91
CA ILE A 150 9.04 -1.45 18.93
C ILE A 150 9.62 -0.59 17.80
N LEU A 151 8.81 0.29 17.21
CA LEU A 151 9.25 1.17 16.12
C LEU A 151 10.41 2.08 16.53
N ALA A 152 10.35 2.67 17.73
CA ALA A 152 11.43 3.50 18.26
C ALA A 152 12.74 2.69 18.43
N ASN A 153 12.64 1.47 18.96
CA ASN A 153 13.79 0.58 19.11
C ASN A 153 14.37 0.17 17.75
N THR A 154 13.52 -0.17 16.78
CA THR A 154 13.93 -0.49 15.40
C THR A 154 14.63 0.69 14.75
N ALA A 155 14.11 1.90 14.91
CA ALA A 155 14.73 3.11 14.37
C ALA A 155 16.13 3.35 14.98
N ALA A 156 16.26 3.21 16.30
CA ALA A 156 17.54 3.38 16.98
C ALA A 156 18.57 2.33 16.55
N GLN A 157 18.16 1.05 16.48
CA GLN A 157 19.03 -0.04 16.04
C GLN A 157 19.43 0.09 14.57
N GLY A 158 18.49 0.44 13.70
CA GLY A 158 18.75 0.67 12.27
C GLY A 158 19.75 1.80 12.04
N MET A 159 19.65 2.89 12.81
CA MET A 159 20.60 3.99 12.74
C MET A 159 22.00 3.55 13.19
N ALA A 160 22.08 2.84 14.32
CA ALA A 160 23.36 2.32 14.83
C ALA A 160 24.03 1.38 13.82
N ALA A 161 23.26 0.46 13.22
CA ALA A 161 23.77 -0.45 12.19
C ALA A 161 24.23 0.29 10.93
N GLY A 162 23.46 1.29 10.48
CA GLY A 162 23.80 2.09 9.30
C GLY A 162 25.12 2.85 9.44
N VAL A 163 25.33 3.50 10.60
CA VAL A 163 26.60 4.21 10.89
C VAL A 163 27.79 3.24 10.92
N LEU A 164 27.64 2.08 11.57
CA LEU A 164 28.70 1.07 11.65
C LEU A 164 29.05 0.49 10.27
N GLN A 165 28.07 0.33 9.37
CA GLN A 165 28.33 -0.10 8.00
C GLN A 165 29.06 0.97 7.18
N MET A 166 28.73 2.25 7.33
CA MET A 166 29.44 3.33 6.65
C MET A 166 30.92 3.36 7.01
N GLN A 167 31.26 3.19 8.29
CA GLN A 167 32.65 3.09 8.73
C GLN A 167 33.40 1.94 8.01
N GLN A 168 32.74 0.80 7.80
CA GLN A 168 33.36 -0.35 7.13
C GLN A 168 33.55 -0.10 5.63
N LEU A 169 32.62 0.59 4.96
CA LEU A 169 32.72 0.95 3.55
C LEU A 169 33.86 1.93 3.28
N ASP A 170 34.05 2.94 4.14
CA ASP A 170 35.15 3.90 4.02
C ASP A 170 36.52 3.23 4.21
N VAL A 171 36.61 2.26 5.13
CA VAL A 171 37.85 1.50 5.36
C VAL A 171 38.20 0.60 4.17
N VAL A 172 37.20 0.04 3.48
CA VAL A 172 37.42 -0.77 2.28
C VAL A 172 37.84 0.10 1.09
N SER A 173 37.21 1.26 0.91
CA SER A 173 37.57 2.22 -0.16
C SER A 173 38.99 2.77 0.01
N ALA A 174 39.39 3.08 1.24
CA ALA A 174 40.74 3.57 1.55
C ALA A 174 41.85 2.51 1.40
N LYS A 175 41.50 1.21 1.46
CA LYS A 175 42.46 0.11 1.24
C LYS A 175 42.60 -0.30 -0.24
N ALA A 176 41.70 0.15 -1.10
CA ALA A 176 41.70 -0.15 -2.53
C ALA A 176 42.36 0.95 -3.38
N SER A 177 42.75 2.07 -2.77
CA SER A 177 43.52 3.18 -3.37
C SER A 177 44.98 3.11 -2.97
#